data_AF-A0A954QVW5-F1
#
_entry.id   AF-A0A954QVW5-F1
#
_cell.length_a   1.000
_cell.length_b   1.000
_cell.length_c   1.000
_cell.angle_alpha   90.00
_cell.angle_beta   90.00
_cell.angle_gamma   90.00
#
_symmetry.space_group_name_H-M   'P 1'
#
loop_
_entity.id
_entity.type
_entity.pdbx_description
1 polymer ?
#
loop_
_entity_poly.entity_id
_entity_poly.type
_entity_poly.pdbx_seq_one_letter_code
_entity_poly.pdbx_strand_id
1 'polypeptide(L)'
;MIADNIGLAPRTITPEQAEAAFTQPERNPIYVSQQREAGSASVPASVGATGILLAGCQDHQLSWEASTGRPGGLFTQQFKKSLAENVQPTVGYSNFLDHIAQAMPEYQRPNFFPFGAEDDTFFNQTPLTI
;
A
#
# COMPACT_ATOMS: atom_id res chain seq x y z
N MET A 1 5.48 21.61 18.67
CA MET A 1 5.69 20.41 19.51
C MET A 1 5.76 19.23 18.58
N ILE A 2 6.97 18.75 18.29
CA ILE A 2 7.18 17.53 17.52
C ILE A 2 7.03 16.41 18.54
N ALA A 3 6.06 15.53 18.32
CA ALA A 3 5.86 14.38 19.19
C ALA A 3 7.02 13.40 18.98
N ASP A 4 8.08 13.57 19.78
CA ASP A 4 8.87 12.45 20.25
C ASP A 4 7.95 11.58 21.10
N ASN A 5 7.34 10.53 20.54
CA ASN A 5 6.79 9.43 21.34
C ASN A 5 6.35 8.24 20.47
N ILE A 6 6.82 7.06 20.89
CA ILE A 6 6.59 5.72 20.36
C ILE A 6 7.39 5.43 19.08
N GLY A 7 8.24 4.39 19.12
CA GLY A 7 9.12 3.91 18.03
C GLY A 7 8.40 3.36 16.80
N LEU A 8 7.46 4.14 16.28
CA LEU A 8 6.76 3.94 15.04
C LEU A 8 7.50 4.77 13.99
N ALA A 9 8.29 4.13 13.14
CA ALA A 9 8.85 4.80 11.97
C ALA A 9 7.86 4.62 10.81
N PRO A 10 7.40 5.71 10.16
CA PRO A 10 6.62 5.57 8.93
C PRO A 10 7.53 5.03 7.82
N ARG A 11 6.99 4.22 6.93
CA ARG A 11 7.67 3.69 5.74
C ARG A 11 7.71 4.75 4.64
N THR A 12 8.43 5.83 4.91
CA THR A 12 8.61 6.94 3.97
C THR A 12 10.04 7.47 4.08
N ILE A 13 10.59 7.94 2.97
CA ILE A 13 11.80 8.77 2.99
C ILE A 13 11.38 10.21 3.30
N THR A 14 12.18 10.94 4.07
CA THR A 14 11.89 12.36 4.29
C THR A 14 12.13 13.16 3.00
N PRO A 15 11.49 14.33 2.83
CA PRO A 15 11.77 15.21 1.68
C PRO A 15 13.25 15.56 1.57
N GLU A 16 13.92 15.82 2.69
CA GLU A 16 15.36 16.10 2.75
C GLU A 16 16.20 14.91 2.27
N GLN A 17 15.87 13.68 2.71
CA GLN A 17 16.54 12.47 2.23
C GLN A 17 16.31 12.24 0.74
N ALA A 18 15.09 12.48 0.25
CA ALA A 18 14.76 12.36 -1.16
C ALA A 18 15.54 13.37 -2.02
N GLU A 19 15.62 14.63 -1.59
CA GLU A 19 16.39 15.69 -2.26
C GLU A 19 17.89 15.38 -2.25
N ALA A 20 18.43 14.98 -1.09
CA ALA A 20 19.82 14.58 -0.97
C ALA A 20 20.15 13.39 -1.89
N ALA A 21 19.26 12.40 -1.99
CA ALA A 21 19.44 11.27 -2.88
C ALA A 21 19.37 11.67 -4.36
N PHE A 22 18.46 12.58 -4.72
CA PHE A 22 18.28 13.04 -6.10
C PHE A 22 19.41 13.94 -6.58
N THR A 23 19.98 14.77 -5.71
CA THR A 23 21.03 15.76 -6.06
C THR A 23 22.45 15.18 -6.06
N GLN A 24 22.63 13.94 -5.58
CA GLN A 24 23.93 13.25 -5.63
C GLN A 24 24.42 13.08 -7.09
N PRO A 25 25.61 13.60 -7.45
CA PRO A 25 26.11 13.59 -8.83
C PRO A 25 26.17 12.22 -9.48
N GLU A 26 26.43 11.17 -8.70
CA GLU A 26 26.49 9.79 -9.16
C GLU A 26 25.12 9.13 -9.34
N ARG A 27 24.05 9.67 -8.73
CA ARG A 27 22.69 9.11 -8.80
C ARG A 27 21.76 9.90 -9.70
N ASN A 28 21.91 11.23 -9.74
CA ASN A 28 21.04 12.12 -10.50
C ASN A 28 20.88 11.69 -11.97
N PRO A 29 21.97 11.36 -12.71
CA PRO A 29 21.84 10.96 -14.12
C PRO A 29 20.99 9.71 -14.31
N ILE A 30 21.00 8.78 -13.35
CA ILE A 30 20.21 7.54 -13.37
C ILE A 30 18.72 7.86 -13.20
N TYR A 31 18.37 8.70 -12.22
CA TYR A 31 16.97 9.08 -12.03
C TYR A 31 16.42 9.83 -13.24
N VAL A 32 17.21 10.75 -13.80
CA VAL A 32 16.81 11.52 -14.99
C VAL A 32 16.65 10.63 -16.21
N SER A 33 17.53 9.66 -16.44
CA SER A 33 17.39 8.73 -17.57
C SER A 33 16.16 7.84 -17.40
N GLN A 34 15.93 7.30 -16.21
CA GLN A 34 14.77 6.47 -15.90
C GLN A 34 13.45 7.23 -16.08
N GLN A 35 13.37 8.48 -15.64
CA GLN A 35 12.18 9.32 -15.83
C GLN A 35 11.89 9.58 -17.32
N ARG A 36 12.93 9.74 -18.15
CA ARG A 36 12.77 9.91 -19.61
C ARG A 36 12.31 8.63 -20.29
N GLU A 37 12.84 7.48 -19.87
CA GLU A 37 12.52 6.17 -20.44
C GLU A 37 11.13 5.67 -20.03
N ALA A 38 10.75 5.87 -18.77
CA ALA A 38 9.48 5.38 -18.23
C ALA A 38 8.24 6.11 -18.78
N GLY A 39 8.39 7.35 -19.27
CA GLY A 39 7.27 8.14 -19.80
C GLY A 39 6.31 8.64 -18.71
N SER A 40 5.05 8.92 -19.08
CA SER A 40 4.03 9.40 -18.13
C SER A 40 3.52 8.28 -17.23
N ALA A 41 3.40 8.57 -15.92
CA ALA A 41 2.97 7.64 -14.87
C ALA A 41 1.45 7.36 -14.87
N SER A 42 0.84 7.14 -16.03
CA SER A 42 -0.54 6.64 -16.12
C SER A 42 -0.53 5.13 -16.15
N VAL A 43 -1.32 4.47 -15.29
CA VAL A 43 -1.67 3.06 -15.49
C VAL A 43 -2.28 2.96 -16.89
N PRO A 44 -1.69 2.22 -17.83
CA PRO A 44 -2.21 2.18 -19.18
C PRO A 44 -3.64 1.63 -19.12
N ALA A 45 -4.58 2.32 -19.78
CA ALA A 45 -5.93 1.78 -20.01
C ALA A 45 -5.92 0.44 -20.79
N SER A 46 -4.74 -0.02 -21.22
CA SER A 46 -4.48 -1.18 -22.08
C SER A 46 -3.89 -2.40 -21.36
N VAL A 47 -3.83 -2.44 -20.02
CA VAL A 47 -3.42 -3.67 -19.32
C VAL A 47 -4.52 -4.71 -19.50
N GLY A 48 -4.25 -5.76 -20.29
CA GLY A 48 -5.24 -6.81 -20.61
C GLY A 48 -5.55 -7.76 -19.45
N ALA A 49 -4.76 -7.73 -18.38
CA ALA A 49 -5.05 -8.46 -17.15
C ALA A 49 -5.99 -7.65 -16.25
N THR A 50 -6.79 -8.34 -15.45
CA THR A 50 -7.49 -7.77 -14.30
C THR A 50 -6.56 -7.76 -13.10
N GLY A 51 -6.47 -6.64 -12.39
CA GLY A 51 -5.64 -6.53 -11.20
C GLY A 51 -6.28 -5.68 -10.10
N ILE A 52 -5.80 -5.89 -8.86
CA ILE A 52 -6.12 -5.08 -7.69
C ILE A 52 -4.80 -4.68 -7.02
N LEU A 53 -4.62 -3.40 -6.73
CA LEU A 53 -3.59 -2.93 -5.81
C LEU A 53 -4.21 -2.69 -4.44
N LEU A 54 -3.67 -3.39 -3.43
CA LEU A 54 -4.01 -3.18 -2.03
C LEU A 54 -2.85 -2.43 -1.35
N ALA A 55 -3.03 -1.14 -1.12
CA ALA A 55 -2.00 -0.32 -0.46
C ALA A 55 -2.28 -0.19 1.05
N GLY A 56 -1.21 0.00 1.83
CA GLY A 56 -1.30 0.07 3.29
C GLY A 56 -1.82 1.39 3.86
N CYS A 57 -1.93 2.44 3.05
CA CYS A 57 -2.46 3.75 3.43
C CYS A 57 -3.07 4.46 2.21
N GLN A 58 -3.79 5.56 2.48
CA GLN A 58 -4.20 6.54 1.45
C GLN A 58 -3.01 7.46 1.08
N ASP A 59 -3.10 8.17 -0.04
CA ASP A 59 -2.03 9.05 -0.55
C ASP A 59 -1.67 10.20 0.40
N HIS A 60 -2.63 10.67 1.20
CA HIS A 60 -2.44 11.72 2.20
C HIS A 60 -2.04 11.17 3.58
N GLN A 61 -1.77 9.87 3.68
CA GLN A 61 -1.46 9.17 4.92
C GLN A 61 -0.08 8.49 4.83
N LEU A 62 0.44 8.08 5.99
CA LEU A 62 1.67 7.30 6.07
C LEU A 62 1.36 5.85 6.42
N SER A 63 2.13 4.93 5.84
CA SER A 63 2.12 3.52 6.25
C SER A 63 3.11 3.33 7.40
N TRP A 64 2.63 2.84 8.54
CA TRP A 64 3.43 2.67 9.75
C TRP A 64 3.86 1.21 9.98
N GLU A 65 4.93 1.02 10.74
CA GLU A 65 5.20 -0.25 11.43
C GLU A 65 4.14 -0.48 12.53
N ALA A 66 3.93 -1.73 12.95
CA ALA A 66 3.09 -1.95 14.13
C ALA A 66 3.86 -1.59 15.40
N SER A 67 3.18 -0.92 16.35
CA SER A 67 3.75 -0.56 17.65
C SER A 67 3.80 -1.72 18.65
N THR A 68 3.07 -2.80 18.37
CA THR A 68 2.94 -3.96 19.26
C THR A 68 3.01 -5.26 18.46
N GLY A 69 3.49 -6.33 19.11
CA GLY A 69 3.58 -7.66 18.50
C GLY A 69 4.89 -7.92 17.75
N ARG A 70 4.82 -8.75 16.70
CA ARG A 70 6.01 -9.08 15.90
C ARG A 70 6.41 -7.86 15.05
N PRO A 71 7.70 -7.69 14.71
CA PRO A 71 8.11 -6.64 13.77
C PRO A 71 7.40 -6.79 12.42
N GLY A 72 6.94 -5.68 11.84
CA GLY A 72 6.33 -5.64 10.52
C GLY A 72 5.28 -4.53 10.36
N GLY A 73 4.95 -4.22 9.10
CA GLY A 73 4.04 -3.13 8.75
C GLY A 73 2.65 -3.36 9.33
N LEU A 74 2.05 -2.30 9.88
CA LEU A 74 0.74 -2.34 10.54
C LEU A 74 -0.33 -2.96 9.63
N PHE A 75 -0.41 -2.51 8.38
CA PHE A 75 -1.31 -3.07 7.37
C PHE A 75 -1.09 -4.58 7.19
N THR A 76 0.15 -5.02 6.99
CA THR A 76 0.47 -6.44 6.76
C THR A 76 0.11 -7.31 7.97
N GLN A 77 0.26 -6.79 9.19
CA GLN A 77 -0.11 -7.53 10.39
C GLN A 77 -1.63 -7.68 10.51
N GLN A 78 -2.39 -6.62 10.25
CA GLN A 78 -3.86 -6.71 10.25
C GLN A 78 -4.37 -7.60 9.12
N PHE A 79 -3.78 -7.52 7.92
CA PHE A 79 -4.09 -8.44 6.82
C PHE A 79 -3.93 -9.91 7.22
N LYS A 80 -2.80 -10.27 7.85
CA LYS A 80 -2.55 -11.65 8.32
C LYS A 80 -3.51 -12.07 9.42
N LYS A 81 -3.81 -11.16 10.34
CA LYS A 81 -4.78 -11.40 11.43
C LYS A 81 -6.17 -11.68 10.86
N SER A 82 -6.64 -10.85 9.94
CA SER A 82 -7.95 -11.02 9.28
C SER A 82 -8.03 -12.30 8.44
N LEU A 83 -6.93 -12.76 7.82
CA LEU A 83 -6.88 -14.07 7.19
C LEU A 83 -7.04 -15.21 8.20
N ALA A 84 -6.35 -15.13 9.34
CA ALA A 84 -6.36 -16.19 10.36
C ALA A 84 -7.70 -16.28 11.10
N GLU A 85 -8.44 -15.17 11.21
CA GLU A 85 -9.76 -15.13 11.85
C GLU A 85 -10.86 -15.81 11.03
N ASN A 86 -10.55 -16.35 9.83
CA ASN A 86 -11.49 -17.05 8.95
C ASN A 86 -12.83 -16.29 8.87
N VAL A 87 -12.76 -14.98 8.59
CA VAL A 87 -13.93 -14.09 8.57
C VAL A 87 -14.88 -14.51 7.43
N GLN A 88 -15.64 -15.58 7.67
CA GLN A 88 -16.76 -16.05 6.87
C GLN A 88 -17.93 -15.10 7.17
N PRO A 89 -18.01 -13.95 6.47
CA PRO A 89 -18.70 -13.93 5.18
C PRO A 89 -18.23 -12.79 4.23
N THR A 90 -16.97 -12.37 4.24
CA THR A 90 -16.51 -11.31 3.32
C THR A 90 -16.13 -11.90 1.96
N VAL A 91 -17.15 -12.21 1.17
CA VAL A 91 -16.99 -12.44 -0.28
C VAL A 91 -16.44 -11.14 -0.87
N GLY A 92 -15.29 -11.23 -1.53
CA GLY A 92 -14.67 -10.13 -2.26
C GLY A 92 -13.59 -9.34 -1.54
N TYR A 93 -12.62 -8.90 -2.33
CA TYR A 93 -11.43 -8.18 -1.87
C TYR A 93 -11.75 -6.83 -1.21
N SER A 94 -12.79 -6.12 -1.66
CA SER A 94 -13.18 -4.83 -1.06
C SER A 94 -13.68 -4.99 0.37
N ASN A 95 -14.60 -5.94 0.60
CA ASN A 95 -15.15 -6.20 1.93
C ASN A 95 -14.07 -6.69 2.90
N PHE A 96 -13.14 -7.50 2.42
CA PHE A 96 -12.00 -7.92 3.20
C PHE A 96 -11.11 -6.74 3.61
N LEU A 97 -10.87 -5.78 2.69
CA LEU A 97 -10.09 -4.59 2.99
C LEU A 97 -10.81 -3.65 3.98
N ASP A 98 -12.14 -3.53 3.89
CA ASP A 98 -12.94 -2.76 4.84
C ASP A 98 -12.87 -3.36 6.26
N HIS A 99 -12.88 -4.69 6.37
CA HIS A 99 -12.69 -5.36 7.65
C HIS A 99 -11.30 -5.07 8.24
N ILE A 100 -10.24 -5.11 7.42
CA ILE A 100 -8.89 -4.70 7.85
C ILE A 100 -8.90 -3.23 8.30
N ALA A 101 -9.54 -2.34 7.55
CA ALA A 101 -9.61 -0.91 7.84
C ALA A 101 -10.27 -0.64 9.20
N GLN A 102 -11.31 -1.40 9.58
CA GLN A 102 -11.97 -1.28 10.89
C GLN A 102 -11.06 -1.69 12.06
N ALA A 103 -10.06 -2.55 11.82
CA ALA A 103 -9.07 -2.96 12.81
C ALA A 103 -7.83 -2.04 12.84
N MET A 104 -7.75 -1.05 11.95
CA MET A 104 -6.64 -0.11 11.83
C MET A 104 -6.99 1.25 12.48
N PRO A 105 -5.98 1.98 12.98
CA PRO A 105 -6.19 3.32 13.53
C PRO A 105 -6.61 4.32 12.45
N GLU A 106 -7.39 5.33 12.81
CA GLU A 106 -7.97 6.32 11.87
C GLU A 106 -6.94 7.07 11.02
N TYR A 107 -5.70 7.20 11.50
CA TYR A 107 -4.61 7.87 10.77
C TYR A 107 -4.01 7.03 9.63
N GLN A 108 -4.34 5.73 9.52
CA GLN A 108 -3.87 4.85 8.47
C GLN A 108 -4.99 3.93 8.00
N ARG A 109 -5.52 4.19 6.81
CA ARG A 109 -6.58 3.40 6.16
C ARG A 109 -6.05 2.78 4.88
N PRO A 110 -6.17 1.45 4.67
CA PRO A 110 -5.72 0.82 3.43
C PRO A 110 -6.52 1.31 2.22
N ASN A 111 -5.94 1.18 1.03
CA ASN A 111 -6.55 1.60 -0.23
C ASN A 111 -6.81 0.40 -1.17
N PHE A 112 -7.99 0.38 -1.78
CA PHE A 112 -8.41 -0.60 -2.80
C PHE A 112 -8.41 0.08 -4.17
N PHE A 113 -7.55 -0.36 -5.08
CA PHE A 113 -7.45 0.22 -6.42
C PHE A 113 -7.51 -0.88 -7.50
N PRO A 114 -8.68 -1.10 -8.12
CA PRO A 114 -8.81 -2.01 -9.26
C PRO A 114 -8.22 -1.38 -10.52
N PHE A 115 -7.61 -2.19 -11.38
CA PHE A 115 -7.05 -1.72 -12.66
C PHE A 115 -7.08 -2.80 -13.73
N GLY A 116 -6.92 -2.38 -14.99
CA GLY A 116 -6.92 -3.26 -16.15
C GLY A 116 -8.33 -3.65 -16.59
N ALA A 117 -8.52 -4.88 -17.06
CA ALA A 117 -9.82 -5.39 -17.48
C ALA A 117 -10.77 -5.57 -16.28
N GLU A 118 -12.05 -5.25 -16.44
CA GLU A 118 -13.07 -5.48 -15.40
C GLU A 118 -13.39 -6.97 -15.28
N ASP A 119 -13.40 -7.49 -14.04
CA ASP A 119 -13.82 -8.86 -13.73
C ASP A 119 -14.42 -8.91 -12.32
N ASP A 120 -15.74 -8.82 -12.25
CA ASP A 120 -16.50 -8.92 -11.01
C ASP A 120 -16.33 -10.28 -10.34
N THR A 121 -16.08 -11.35 -11.09
CA THR A 121 -15.86 -12.68 -10.51
C THR A 121 -14.59 -12.65 -9.67
N PHE A 122 -13.50 -12.14 -10.24
CA PHE A 122 -12.24 -11.97 -9.52
C PHE A 122 -12.37 -11.07 -8.30
N PHE A 123 -13.00 -9.89 -8.42
CA PHE A 123 -13.15 -8.97 -7.29
C PHE A 123 -13.98 -9.53 -6.14
N ASN A 124 -14.90 -10.46 -6.43
CA ASN A 124 -15.75 -11.14 -5.46
C ASN A 124 -15.17 -12.48 -4.96
N GLN A 125 -13.96 -12.88 -5.37
CA GLN A 125 -13.34 -14.08 -4.80
C GLN A 125 -12.96 -13.88 -3.32
N THR A 126 -12.87 -14.99 -2.60
CA THR A 126 -12.19 -15.01 -1.30
C THR A 126 -10.73 -14.61 -1.52
N PRO A 127 -10.17 -13.68 -0.72
CA PRO A 127 -8.77 -13.28 -0.86
C PRO A 127 -7.83 -14.48 -0.91
N LEU A 128 -6.92 -14.48 -1.89
CA LEU A 128 -5.92 -15.52 -2.14
C LEU A 128 -6.46 -16.88 -2.64
N THR A 129 -7.68 -16.89 -3.21
CA THR A 129 -8.16 -18.04 -4.01
C THR A 129 -7.31 -18.22 -5.27
N ILE A 130 -7.09 -19.46 -5.69
CA ILE A 130 -6.32 -19.84 -6.89
C ILE A 130 -7.25 -20.56 -7.86
#